data_AF-A0A316UL93-F1
#
_entry.id   AF-A0A316UL93-F1
#
_cell.length_a   1.000
_cell.length_b   1.000
_cell.length_c   1.000
_cell.angle_alpha   90.00
_cell.angle_beta   90.00
_cell.angle_gamma   90.00
#
_symmetry.space_group_name_H-M   'P 1'
#
loop_
_entity.id
_entity.type
_entity.pdbx_description
1 polymer ?
#
loop_
_entity_poly.entity_id
_entity_poly.type
_entity_poly.pdbx_seq_one_letter_code
_entity_poly.pdbx_strand_id
1 'polypeptide(L)'
;MVRQVNFSNEAQNRAAATISASLYERKALDCTTSLPLIFSLNNLAYLVANNRKIRDLLCVDGGLERLIHILRDVPKNQGTLMRPRSPKDLQPMWKWTTAFQCVVHLCIRGGVNVRERAVEAGIMPILVKVLESYL
;
A
#
# COMPACT_ATOMS: atom_id res chain seq x y z
N MET A 1 9.01 26.42 -10.01
CA MET A 1 9.69 25.27 -10.67
C MET A 1 10.08 24.28 -9.58
N VAL A 2 9.37 23.15 -9.44
CA VAL A 2 9.59 22.20 -8.33
C VAL A 2 10.62 21.16 -8.77
N ARG A 3 11.70 21.02 -7.99
CA ARG A 3 12.78 20.06 -8.21
C ARG A 3 12.29 18.66 -7.89
N GLN A 4 12.20 17.78 -8.89
CA GLN A 4 11.90 16.36 -8.67
C GLN A 4 13.13 15.63 -8.11
N VAL A 5 12.88 14.65 -7.24
CA VAL A 5 13.91 13.80 -6.62
C VAL A 5 14.24 12.65 -7.57
N ASN A 6 15.53 12.43 -7.81
CA ASN A 6 16.04 11.51 -8.82
C ASN A 6 15.92 10.04 -8.36
N PHE A 7 15.26 9.19 -9.15
CA PHE A 7 15.44 7.73 -9.12
C PHE A 7 15.23 7.15 -10.52
N SER A 8 16.05 6.21 -10.98
CA SER A 8 16.17 5.83 -12.41
C SER A 8 15.24 4.67 -12.83
N ASN A 9 14.64 4.73 -14.03
CA ASN A 9 13.91 3.63 -14.70
C ASN A 9 14.50 3.42 -16.12
N GLU A 10 15.39 2.43 -16.24
CA GLU A 10 16.22 2.19 -17.43
C GLU A 10 15.41 1.84 -18.69
N ALA A 11 14.28 1.14 -18.54
CA ALA A 11 13.46 0.70 -19.67
C ALA A 11 12.72 1.83 -20.42
N GLN A 12 12.59 3.01 -19.80
CA GLN A 12 11.87 4.16 -20.36
C GLN A 12 12.71 5.43 -20.42
N ASN A 13 14.00 5.35 -20.04
CA ASN A 13 14.91 6.49 -19.89
C ASN A 13 14.27 7.67 -19.11
N ARG A 14 13.47 7.35 -18.08
CA ARG A 14 12.77 8.32 -17.21
C ARG A 14 13.02 7.96 -15.75
N ALA A 15 12.75 8.89 -14.84
CA ALA A 15 12.80 8.57 -13.43
C ALA A 15 11.62 7.66 -13.02
N ALA A 16 11.82 6.67 -12.13
CA ALA A 16 10.72 5.92 -11.52
C ALA A 16 9.95 6.88 -10.59
N ALA A 17 8.70 7.24 -10.91
CA ALA A 17 7.98 8.23 -10.13
C ALA A 17 7.37 7.58 -8.88
N THR A 18 7.41 8.30 -7.77
CA THR A 18 6.63 7.97 -6.58
C THR A 18 5.17 8.30 -6.80
N ILE A 19 4.27 7.61 -6.08
CA ILE A 19 2.85 7.97 -6.13
C ILE A 19 2.69 9.36 -5.52
N SER A 20 2.06 10.26 -6.27
CA SER A 20 1.74 11.63 -5.83
C SER A 20 0.22 11.78 -5.70
N ALA A 21 -0.25 12.93 -5.22
CA ALA A 21 -1.69 13.21 -5.11
C ALA A 21 -2.43 13.26 -6.47
N SER A 22 -1.72 13.27 -7.59
CA SER A 22 -2.29 13.31 -8.94
C SER A 22 -1.80 12.22 -9.89
N LEU A 23 -0.73 11.49 -9.52
CA LEU A 23 -0.12 10.46 -10.35
C LEU A 23 0.01 9.15 -9.58
N TYR A 24 -0.61 8.11 -10.12
CA TYR A 24 -0.40 6.74 -9.69
C TYR A 24 0.57 6.04 -10.64
N GLU A 25 1.62 5.44 -10.09
CA GLU A 25 2.55 4.59 -10.82
C GLU A 25 2.70 3.26 -10.09
N ARG A 26 2.31 2.16 -10.75
CA ARG A 26 2.32 0.81 -10.15
C ARG A 26 3.68 0.42 -9.60
N LYS A 27 4.76 0.72 -10.33
CA LYS A 27 6.15 0.37 -9.95
C LYS A 27 6.58 0.97 -8.60
N ALA A 28 5.97 2.07 -8.17
CA ALA A 28 6.26 2.67 -6.87
C ALA A 28 5.92 1.74 -5.69
N LEU A 29 4.99 0.80 -5.88
CA LEU A 29 4.63 -0.21 -4.86
C LEU A 29 5.66 -1.35 -4.76
N ASP A 30 6.60 -1.44 -5.70
CA ASP A 30 7.68 -2.44 -5.68
C ASP A 30 8.96 -1.91 -5.00
N CYS A 31 8.91 -0.70 -4.43
CA CYS A 31 10.03 -0.12 -3.70
C CYS A 31 10.43 -1.00 -2.50
N THR A 32 11.73 -1.33 -2.40
CA THR A 32 12.30 -2.12 -1.31
C THR A 32 12.57 -1.28 -0.05
N THR A 33 12.76 0.03 -0.21
CA THR A 33 13.01 0.94 0.90
C THR A 33 11.71 1.32 1.59
N SER A 34 11.66 1.16 2.92
CA SER A 34 10.43 1.36 3.70
C SER A 34 9.89 2.79 3.64
N LEU A 35 10.74 3.81 3.72
CA LEU A 35 10.28 5.22 3.78
C LEU A 35 9.62 5.71 2.47
N PRO A 36 10.21 5.55 1.27
CA PRO A 36 9.54 5.91 0.01
C PRO A 36 8.28 5.11 -0.28
N LEU A 37 8.24 3.84 0.15
CA LEU A 37 7.05 3.00 0.05
C LEU A 37 5.93 3.55 0.93
N ILE A 38 6.21 3.89 2.20
CA ILE A 38 5.23 4.51 3.11
C ILE A 38 4.71 5.83 2.53
N PHE A 39 5.59 6.66 1.96
CA PHE A 39 5.18 7.90 1.31
C PHE A 39 4.23 7.64 0.13
N SER A 40 4.57 6.68 -0.73
CA SER A 40 3.74 6.30 -1.87
C SER A 40 2.39 5.73 -1.44
N LEU A 41 2.37 4.89 -0.40
CA LEU A 41 1.14 4.32 0.18
C LEU A 41 0.24 5.41 0.78
N ASN A 42 0.79 6.45 1.42
CA ASN A 42 -0.01 7.55 1.96
C ASN A 42 -0.71 8.34 0.85
N ASN A 43 0.01 8.69 -0.22
CA ASN A 43 -0.61 9.34 -1.37
C ASN A 43 -1.61 8.42 -2.07
N LEU A 44 -1.34 7.12 -2.13
CA LEU A 44 -2.26 6.13 -2.67
C LEU A 44 -3.55 6.05 -1.85
N ALA A 45 -3.48 6.07 -0.52
CA ALA A 45 -4.66 6.04 0.34
C ALA A 45 -5.62 7.20 0.03
N TYR A 46 -5.07 8.40 -0.24
CA TYR A 46 -5.83 9.56 -0.69
C TYR A 46 -6.41 9.36 -2.09
N LEU A 47 -5.62 8.86 -3.05
CA LEU A 47 -6.07 8.61 -4.42
C LEU A 47 -7.18 7.55 -4.48
N VAL A 48 -7.04 6.44 -3.77
CA VAL A 48 -8.03 5.36 -3.71
C VAL A 48 -9.34 5.86 -3.11
N ALA A 49 -9.28 6.75 -2.11
CA ALA A 49 -10.48 7.32 -1.52
C ALA A 49 -11.25 8.21 -2.51
N ASN A 50 -10.54 9.05 -3.29
CA ASN A 50 -11.15 10.14 -4.06
C ASN A 50 -11.29 9.86 -5.56
N ASN A 51 -10.53 8.92 -6.14
CA ASN A 51 -10.46 8.72 -7.58
C ASN A 51 -10.88 7.30 -8.00
N ARG A 52 -12.07 7.18 -8.62
CA ARG A 52 -12.60 5.89 -9.11
C ARG A 52 -11.68 5.23 -10.13
N LYS A 53 -11.10 6.01 -11.07
CA LYS A 53 -10.23 5.44 -12.12
C LYS A 53 -9.01 4.74 -11.54
N ILE A 54 -8.44 5.27 -10.45
CA ILE A 54 -7.31 4.64 -9.77
C ILE A 54 -7.72 3.33 -9.10
N ARG A 55 -8.93 3.25 -8.52
CA ARG A 55 -9.45 2.01 -7.94
C ARG A 55 -9.58 0.89 -8.97
N ASP A 56 -10.15 1.22 -10.13
CA ASP A 56 -10.33 0.25 -11.20
C ASP A 56 -8.96 -0.19 -11.76
N LEU A 57 -8.04 0.77 -11.95
CA LEU A 57 -6.69 0.50 -12.42
C LEU A 57 -5.89 -0.42 -11.48
N LEU A 58 -5.94 -0.18 -10.16
CA LEU A 58 -5.31 -1.01 -9.12
C LEU A 58 -5.73 -2.49 -9.17
N CYS A 59 -6.94 -2.77 -9.66
CA CYS A 59 -7.47 -4.13 -9.76
C CYS A 59 -7.04 -4.83 -11.06
N VAL A 60 -6.69 -4.06 -12.08
CA VAL A 60 -6.31 -4.55 -13.42
C VAL A 60 -4.79 -4.70 -13.55
N ASP A 61 -4.02 -3.82 -12.92
CA ASP A 61 -2.57 -3.72 -13.10
C ASP A 61 -1.74 -4.57 -12.10
N GLY A 62 -2.40 -5.37 -11.26
CA GLY A 62 -1.72 -6.18 -10.24
C GLY A 62 -1.32 -5.42 -8.98
N GLY A 63 -1.81 -4.18 -8.79
CA GLY A 63 -1.50 -3.36 -7.63
C GLY A 63 -2.16 -3.86 -6.34
N LEU A 64 -3.37 -4.39 -6.44
CA LEU A 64 -4.08 -5.01 -5.32
C LEU A 64 -3.33 -6.22 -4.76
N GLU A 65 -2.84 -7.10 -5.62
CA GLU A 65 -2.05 -8.28 -5.28
C GLU A 65 -0.76 -7.87 -4.58
N ARG A 66 -0.14 -6.76 -5.01
CA ARG A 66 1.04 -6.20 -4.36
C ARG A 66 0.73 -5.63 -2.97
N LEU A 67 -0.39 -4.94 -2.81
CA LEU A 67 -0.85 -4.47 -1.49
C LEU A 67 -1.10 -5.66 -0.56
N ILE A 68 -1.74 -6.71 -1.04
CA ILE A 68 -1.99 -7.94 -0.26
C ILE A 68 -0.67 -8.63 0.09
N HIS A 69 0.30 -8.66 -0.82
CA HIS A 69 1.63 -9.18 -0.51
C HIS A 69 2.31 -8.39 0.63
N ILE A 70 2.23 -7.06 0.62
CA ILE A 70 2.74 -6.21 1.72
C ILE A 70 2.03 -6.55 3.04
N LEU A 71 0.72 -6.85 2.99
CA LEU A 71 -0.08 -7.18 4.17
C LEU A 71 0.17 -8.58 4.74
N ARG A 72 0.71 -9.51 3.94
CA ARG A 72 1.12 -10.83 4.44
C ARG A 72 2.28 -10.74 5.43
N ASP A 73 3.13 -9.74 5.28
CA ASP A 73 4.22 -9.44 6.22
C ASP A 73 3.67 -8.69 7.44
N VAL A 74 2.94 -9.41 8.30
CA VAL A 74 2.42 -8.85 9.55
C VAL A 74 3.61 -8.47 10.44
N PRO A 75 3.76 -7.19 10.82
CA PRO A 75 4.80 -6.79 11.74
C PRO A 75 4.55 -7.52 13.06
N LYS A 76 5.50 -8.36 13.47
CA LYS A 76 5.45 -8.96 14.81
C LYS A 76 5.44 -7.80 15.80
N ASN A 77 4.38 -7.69 16.61
CA ASN A 77 4.47 -6.93 17.84
C ASN A 77 5.69 -7.50 18.55
N GLN A 78 6.79 -6.74 18.61
CA GLN A 78 7.87 -7.09 19.50
C GLN A 78 7.20 -7.10 20.88
N GLY A 79 6.94 -8.30 21.39
CA GLY A 79 6.15 -8.57 22.61
C GLY A 79 6.86 -8.12 23.87
N THR A 80 7.50 -6.97 23.82
CA THR A 80 8.15 -6.34 24.94
C THR A 80 7.42 -5.04 25.17
N LEU A 81 7.26 -4.69 26.44
CA LEU A 81 6.82 -3.40 26.96
C LEU A 81 7.77 -2.24 26.55
N MET A 82 8.48 -2.39 25.43
CA MET A 82 9.53 -1.52 24.95
C MET A 82 8.92 -0.53 23.97
N ARG A 83 8.80 0.72 24.43
CA ARG A 83 8.42 1.86 23.61
C ARG A 83 9.34 1.91 22.38
N PRO A 84 8.82 2.17 21.17
CA PRO A 84 9.64 2.31 19.96
C PRO A 84 10.80 3.27 20.23
N ARG A 85 12.03 2.77 20.09
CA ARG A 85 13.25 3.52 20.43
C ARG A 85 13.67 4.45 19.29
N SER A 86 13.24 4.12 18.07
CA SER A 86 13.48 4.91 16.88
C SER A 86 12.27 4.93 15.94
N PRO A 87 12.12 5.95 15.09
CA PRO A 87 11.08 5.97 14.06
C PRO A 87 11.25 4.84 13.04
N LYS A 88 12.43 4.21 12.94
CA LYS A 88 12.67 3.06 12.06
C LYS A 88 11.94 1.82 12.54
N ASP A 89 11.78 1.65 13.85
CA ASP A 89 11.07 0.51 14.44
C ASP A 89 9.56 0.57 14.16
N LEU A 90 9.04 1.78 13.91
CA LEU A 90 7.63 2.02 13.56
C LEU A 90 7.33 1.87 12.07
N GLN A 91 8.34 1.91 11.19
CA GLN A 91 8.14 1.85 9.74
C GLN A 91 7.42 0.58 9.27
N PRO A 92 7.72 -0.64 9.78
CA PRO A 92 6.97 -1.83 9.39
C PRO A 92 5.48 -1.73 9.75
N MET A 93 5.16 -1.18 10.92
CA MET A 93 3.79 -0.96 11.36
C MET A 93 3.07 0.06 10.49
N TRP A 94 3.68 1.22 10.24
CA TRP A 94 3.11 2.24 9.37
C TRP A 94 2.90 1.74 7.94
N LYS A 95 3.89 1.04 7.38
CA LYS A 95 3.77 0.40 6.07
C LYS A 95 2.56 -0.53 6.01
N TRP A 96 2.43 -1.40 7.01
CA TRP A 96 1.33 -2.37 7.08
C TRP A 96 -0.03 -1.67 7.24
N THR A 97 -0.16 -0.74 8.19
CA THR A 97 -1.42 -0.02 8.45
C THR A 97 -1.85 0.83 7.27
N THR A 98 -0.94 1.56 6.62
CA THR A 98 -1.28 2.38 5.45
C THR A 98 -1.63 1.51 4.25
N ALA A 99 -0.95 0.38 4.03
CA ALA A 99 -1.33 -0.58 2.99
C ALA A 99 -2.72 -1.18 3.26
N PHE A 100 -3.03 -1.49 4.52
CA PHE A 100 -4.32 -2.04 4.92
C PHE A 100 -5.43 -1.02 4.66
N GLN A 101 -5.19 0.23 5.04
CA GLN A 101 -6.09 1.34 4.74
C GLN A 101 -6.36 1.50 3.24
N CYS A 102 -5.33 1.36 2.38
CA CYS A 102 -5.53 1.39 0.93
C CYS A 102 -6.49 0.29 0.47
N VAL A 103 -6.29 -0.95 0.92
CA VAL A 103 -7.15 -2.09 0.54
C VAL A 103 -8.58 -1.92 1.07
N VAL A 104 -8.74 -1.46 2.30
CA VAL A 104 -10.06 -1.21 2.90
C VAL A 104 -10.80 -0.10 2.15
N HIS A 105 -10.13 1.03 1.87
CA HIS A 105 -10.71 2.11 1.06
C HIS A 105 -11.13 1.61 -0.33
N LEU A 106 -10.31 0.76 -0.94
CA LEU A 106 -10.60 0.14 -2.24
C LEU A 106 -11.85 -0.73 -2.18
N CYS A 107 -11.98 -1.59 -1.16
CA CYS A 107 -13.11 -2.50 -1.01
C CYS A 107 -14.43 -1.80 -0.63
N ILE A 108 -14.38 -0.76 0.22
CA ILE A 108 -15.56 -0.01 0.66
C ILE A 108 -16.11 0.85 -0.47
N ARG A 109 -15.23 1.54 -1.22
CA ARG A 109 -15.63 2.45 -2.30
C ARG A 109 -15.73 1.76 -3.67
N GLY A 110 -15.25 0.53 -3.77
CA GLY A 110 -15.23 -0.29 -4.98
C GLY A 110 -16.57 -0.95 -5.28
N GLY A 111 -16.75 -1.35 -6.54
CA GLY A 111 -17.89 -2.17 -6.96
C GLY A 111 -17.73 -3.65 -6.58
N VAL A 112 -18.69 -4.48 -7.01
CA VAL A 112 -18.66 -5.93 -6.79
C VAL A 112 -17.38 -6.55 -7.35
N ASN A 113 -17.02 -6.21 -8.59
CA ASN A 113 -15.82 -6.72 -9.26
C ASN A 113 -14.54 -6.47 -8.45
N VAL A 114 -14.41 -5.30 -7.82
CA VAL A 114 -13.24 -4.97 -6.98
C VAL A 114 -13.18 -5.87 -5.75
N ARG A 115 -14.33 -6.15 -5.12
CA ARG A 115 -14.41 -7.02 -3.95
C ARG A 115 -14.13 -8.48 -4.30
N GLU A 116 -14.66 -8.97 -5.42
CA GLU A 116 -14.36 -10.30 -5.93
C GLU A 116 -12.86 -10.46 -6.22
N ARG A 117 -12.24 -9.49 -6.92
CA ARG A 117 -10.79 -9.47 -7.16
C ARG A 117 -9.99 -9.42 -5.86
N ALA A 118 -10.44 -8.68 -4.85
CA ALA A 118 -9.77 -8.66 -3.55
C ALA A 118 -9.81 -10.03 -2.84
N VAL A 119 -10.94 -10.74 -2.94
CA VAL A 119 -11.08 -12.11 -2.44
C VAL A 119 -10.14 -13.06 -3.20
N GLU A 120 -10.13 -13.00 -4.54
CA GLU A 120 -9.22 -13.80 -5.39
C GLU A 120 -7.74 -13.55 -5.07
N ALA A 121 -7.37 -12.29 -4.83
CA ALA A 121 -6.01 -11.92 -4.47
C ALA A 121 -5.62 -12.37 -3.04
N GLY A 122 -6.58 -12.82 -2.23
CA GLY A 122 -6.35 -13.45 -0.93
C GLY A 122 -6.37 -12.47 0.25
N ILE A 123 -7.30 -11.52 0.26
CA ILE A 123 -7.50 -10.61 1.41
C ILE A 123 -8.14 -11.30 2.63
N MET A 124 -8.90 -12.38 2.42
CA MET A 124 -9.71 -13.03 3.48
C MET A 124 -8.88 -13.51 4.69
N PRO A 125 -7.75 -14.22 4.53
CA PRO A 125 -6.95 -14.65 5.68
C PRO A 125 -6.37 -13.48 6.49
N ILE A 126 -6.13 -12.33 5.85
CA ILE A 126 -5.63 -11.13 6.52
C ILE A 126 -6.76 -10.54 7.37
N LEU A 127 -7.96 -10.41 6.83
CA LEU A 127 -9.12 -9.89 7.57
C LEU A 127 -9.47 -10.77 8.77
N VAL A 128 -9.44 -12.10 8.60
CA VAL A 128 -9.68 -13.03 9.71
C VAL A 128 -8.65 -12.82 10.82
N LYS A 129 -7.35 -12.78 10.50
CA LYS A 129 -6.29 -12.53 11.50
C LYS A 129 -6.45 -11.18 12.21
N VAL A 130 -6.88 -10.15 11.48
CA VAL A 130 -7.15 -8.84 12.09
C VAL A 130 -8.32 -8.93 13.05
N LEU A 131 -9.42 -9.55 12.66
CA LEU A 131 -10.59 -9.73 13.52
C LEU A 131 -10.27 -10.59 14.75
N GLU A 132 -9.50 -11.66 14.59
CA GLU A 132 -9.00 -12.50 15.69
C GLU A 132 -8.15 -11.70 16.70
N SER A 133 -7.45 -10.65 16.26
CA SER A 133 -6.67 -9.79 17.17
C SER A 133 -7.53 -8.87 18.06
N TYR A 134 -8.83 -8.75 17.77
CA TYR A 134 -9.80 -7.95 18.54
C TYR A 134 -10.73 -8.79 19.41
N LEU A 135 -10.68 -10.13 19.30
CA LEU A 135 -11.43 -11.07 20.13
C LEU A 135 -10.61 -11.47 21.36
#